data_AF-A0A837KH22-F1
#
_entry.id   AF-A0A837KH22-F1
#
_cell.length_a   1.000
_cell.length_b   1.000
_cell.length_c   1.000
_cell.angle_alpha   90.00
_cell.angle_beta   90.00
_cell.angle_gamma   90.00
#
_symmetry.space_group_name_H-M   'P 1'
#
loop_
_entity.id
_entity.type
_entity.pdbx_description
1 polymer ?
#
loop_
_entity_poly.entity_id
_entity_poly.type
_entity_poly.pdbx_seq_one_letter_code
_entity_poly.pdbx_strand_id
1 'polypeptide(L)'
;MKKVILFLIDSMMPDVLERCIAANKAPALRFFMEHSQYIPDCVTVFPTMTASIDCSLITGVYPDQHKVPGLVWYDAEQKKMVNYINGVASIRKIGISSCGGNVLFDLNERHLSKDVKTIHEVLEENNLVSGSINVIAHRGHKQHKVKMPRLLDVITSFSLREHVSGPTIMSMGTLVSPALFRTVPWNFSQSGLEGYGINDTYAIDVMIEVIRSGKQPHFTLVYLPENDHKLHNSPEDAVQHLADVDKQLARLLDSFSSWEQMLERNVCILISDHGQTVIGESEDHNISLDHLLANFSIHALGTDVTPEVEVVICNNERMTFLYPVNGTDQLSIVEAVSVEERIDLIAWKEGEKVKVRRGGTQQEMCFWRNGEYQDAYGSSWSVEGDVSVLDVQYDGECLSFDTYPDAFSRLYGALFSQTAEVVVVTAAKSYEFLSECAPTHLGGGSHGSLHKQDSLIPLVIAGASEMFPLPARLVDVKDFILRELGIPSASNPQ
;
A
#
# COMPACT_ATOMS: atom_id res chain seq x y z
N MET A 1 24.73 16.00 9.11
CA MET A 1 23.36 15.59 8.79
C MET A 1 23.30 14.07 8.86
N LYS A 2 22.36 13.52 9.64
CA LYS A 2 22.11 12.08 9.65
C LYS A 2 21.48 11.66 8.32
N LYS A 3 21.64 10.40 7.93
CA LYS A 3 20.92 9.81 6.79
C LYS A 3 19.58 9.26 7.28
N VAL A 4 18.62 9.08 6.40
CA VAL A 4 17.31 8.51 6.76
C VAL A 4 17.21 7.11 6.14
N ILE A 5 16.81 6.13 6.95
CA ILE A 5 16.48 4.78 6.49
C ILE A 5 15.04 4.53 6.90
N LEU A 6 14.18 4.26 5.91
CA LEU A 6 12.81 3.85 6.14
C LEU A 6 12.68 2.36 5.86
N PHE A 7 12.24 1.60 6.85
CA PHE A 7 11.86 0.19 6.72
C PHE A 7 10.35 0.11 6.62
N LEU A 8 9.86 -0.32 5.46
CA LEU A 8 8.48 -0.71 5.25
C LEU A 8 8.36 -2.21 5.57
N ILE A 9 7.78 -2.52 6.72
CA ILE A 9 7.59 -3.90 7.19
C ILE A 9 6.14 -4.28 6.91
N ASP A 10 5.93 -5.15 5.93
CA ASP A 10 4.60 -5.50 5.45
C ASP A 10 3.75 -6.16 6.55
N SER A 11 2.52 -5.70 6.74
CA SER A 11 1.59 -6.17 7.78
C SER A 11 2.15 -6.18 9.22
N MET A 12 3.02 -5.24 9.58
CA MET A 12 3.45 -5.03 10.97
C MET A 12 2.32 -4.38 11.79
N MET A 13 1.50 -5.17 12.47
CA MET A 13 0.41 -4.64 13.31
C MET A 13 0.89 -4.11 14.67
N PRO A 14 0.32 -3.01 15.21
CA PRO A 14 0.77 -2.41 16.47
C PRO A 14 0.70 -3.37 17.66
N ASP A 15 -0.40 -4.13 17.78
CA ASP A 15 -0.58 -5.08 18.88
C ASP A 15 0.40 -6.27 18.80
N VAL A 16 0.75 -6.71 17.58
CA VAL A 16 1.72 -7.78 17.36
C VAL A 16 3.12 -7.30 17.72
N LEU A 17 3.48 -6.08 17.31
CA LEU A 17 4.75 -5.43 17.68
C LEU A 17 4.92 -5.39 19.20
N GLU A 18 3.91 -4.87 19.91
CA GLU A 18 3.93 -4.77 21.37
C GLU A 18 4.01 -6.13 22.06
N ARG A 19 3.22 -7.11 21.61
CA ARG A 19 3.27 -8.49 22.13
C ARG A 19 4.61 -9.16 21.87
N CYS A 20 5.20 -8.95 20.69
CA CYS A 20 6.49 -9.54 20.32
C CYS A 20 7.64 -8.99 21.19
N ILE A 21 7.63 -7.68 21.44
CA ILE A 21 8.55 -7.02 22.37
C ILE A 21 8.32 -7.51 23.79
N ALA A 22 7.08 -7.56 24.28
CA ALA A 22 6.77 -8.06 25.63
C ALA A 22 7.19 -9.52 25.84
N ALA A 23 7.11 -10.36 24.80
CA ALA A 23 7.56 -11.74 24.80
C ALA A 23 9.10 -11.91 24.74
N ASN A 24 9.88 -10.82 24.71
CA ASN A 24 11.33 -10.83 24.51
C ASN A 24 11.78 -11.53 23.22
N LYS A 25 10.96 -11.47 22.17
CA LYS A 25 11.26 -12.10 20.86
C LYS A 25 11.78 -11.12 19.81
N ALA A 26 11.70 -9.81 20.05
CA ALA A 26 12.12 -8.77 19.11
C ALA A 26 13.09 -7.75 19.72
N PRO A 27 14.35 -8.14 20.01
CA PRO A 27 15.34 -7.23 20.57
C PRO A 27 15.69 -6.03 19.68
N ALA A 28 15.73 -6.16 18.36
CA ALA A 28 16.08 -5.04 17.47
C ALA A 28 14.95 -4.01 17.39
N LEU A 29 13.70 -4.46 17.24
CA LEU A 29 12.50 -3.62 17.28
C LEU A 29 12.36 -2.94 18.65
N ARG A 30 12.63 -3.66 19.75
CA ARG A 30 12.70 -3.06 21.09
C ARG A 30 13.73 -1.93 21.14
N PHE A 31 14.93 -2.17 20.65
CA PHE A 31 15.99 -1.15 20.63
C PHE A 31 15.55 0.11 19.88
N PHE A 32 14.94 -0.02 18.70
CA PHE A 32 14.39 1.13 17.98
C PHE A 32 13.29 1.83 18.79
N MET A 33 12.33 1.07 19.32
CA MET A 33 11.19 1.61 20.06
C MET A 33 11.62 2.39 21.31
N GLU A 34 12.58 1.89 22.09
CA GLU A 34 13.09 2.54 23.31
C GLU A 34 13.81 3.89 23.04
N HIS A 35 14.25 4.13 21.80
CA HIS A 35 14.98 5.33 21.39
C HIS A 35 14.19 6.17 20.36
N SER A 36 12.87 6.06 20.37
CA SER A 36 11.99 6.64 19.35
C SER A 36 10.83 7.47 19.89
N GLN A 37 10.19 8.20 18.99
CA GLN A 37 8.76 8.44 19.08
C GLN A 37 8.03 7.23 18.49
N TYR A 38 7.20 6.57 19.31
CA TYR A 38 6.31 5.48 18.88
C TYR A 38 4.88 5.99 18.78
N ILE A 39 4.25 5.76 17.63
CA ILE A 39 2.86 6.13 17.34
C ILE A 39 2.14 4.85 16.90
N PRO A 40 1.24 4.27 17.73
CA PRO A 40 0.59 3.00 17.43
C PRO A 40 -0.56 3.12 16.43
N ASP A 41 -1.04 4.34 16.16
CA ASP A 41 -2.28 4.65 15.46
C ASP A 41 -2.06 5.59 14.26
N CYS A 42 -0.92 5.45 13.57
CA CYS A 42 -0.72 6.12 12.29
C CYS A 42 -1.72 5.58 11.26
N VAL A 43 -2.33 6.46 10.47
CA VAL A 43 -3.37 6.08 9.51
C VAL A 43 -2.77 5.89 8.12
N THR A 44 -2.96 4.71 7.53
CA THR A 44 -2.58 4.42 6.14
C THR A 44 -3.64 4.90 5.14
N VAL A 45 -3.37 4.76 3.84
CA VAL A 45 -4.32 5.16 2.78
C VAL A 45 -5.40 4.12 2.53
N PHE A 46 -6.31 4.39 1.59
CA PHE A 46 -7.34 3.45 1.18
C PHE A 46 -7.34 3.33 -0.35
N PRO A 47 -7.41 2.10 -0.89
CA PRO A 47 -7.43 0.84 -0.16
C PRO A 47 -6.08 0.52 0.48
N THR A 48 -6.12 -0.32 1.51
CA THR A 48 -4.93 -0.69 2.28
C THR A 48 -4.13 -1.76 1.53
N MET A 49 -3.69 -1.44 0.30
CA MET A 49 -3.01 -2.35 -0.63
C MET A 49 -1.67 -1.77 -1.13
N THR A 50 -0.65 -2.62 -1.24
CA THR A 50 0.75 -2.25 -1.50
C THR A 50 0.95 -1.23 -2.63
N ALA A 51 0.32 -1.38 -3.80
CA ALA A 51 0.54 -0.42 -4.90
C ALA A 51 0.01 1.00 -4.60
N SER A 52 -1.13 1.11 -3.92
CA SER A 52 -1.70 2.39 -3.51
C SER A 52 -0.86 3.00 -2.38
N ILE A 53 -0.50 2.18 -1.39
CA ILE A 53 0.27 2.60 -0.23
C ILE A 53 1.69 3.03 -0.61
N ASP A 54 2.41 2.24 -1.41
CA ASP A 54 3.77 2.56 -1.87
C ASP A 54 3.80 3.90 -2.60
N CYS A 55 2.82 4.12 -3.51
CA CYS A 55 2.71 5.39 -4.22
C CYS A 55 2.43 6.54 -3.26
N SER A 56 1.51 6.38 -2.31
CA SER A 56 1.20 7.39 -1.29
C SER A 56 2.40 7.68 -0.38
N LEU A 57 3.16 6.66 0.02
CA LEU A 57 4.34 6.76 0.88
C LEU A 57 5.44 7.61 0.22
N ILE A 58 5.72 7.36 -1.06
CA ILE A 58 6.78 8.08 -1.76
C ILE A 58 6.32 9.43 -2.32
N THR A 59 5.02 9.68 -2.48
CA THR A 59 4.51 10.95 -3.04
C THR A 59 3.95 11.90 -1.98
N GLY A 60 3.58 11.40 -0.81
CA GLY A 60 2.99 12.17 0.28
C GLY A 60 1.56 12.65 0.01
N VAL A 61 0.84 11.98 -0.88
CA VAL A 61 -0.53 12.34 -1.27
C VAL A 61 -1.39 11.08 -1.41
N TYR A 62 -2.71 11.25 -1.44
CA TYR A 62 -3.68 10.16 -1.62
C TYR A 62 -3.86 9.78 -3.11
N PRO A 63 -4.56 8.65 -3.39
CA PRO A 63 -4.76 8.15 -4.76
C PRO A 63 -5.46 9.10 -5.72
N ASP A 64 -6.27 10.06 -5.23
CA ASP A 64 -6.89 11.10 -6.06
C ASP A 64 -5.85 11.99 -6.75
N GLN A 65 -4.64 12.08 -6.22
CA GLN A 65 -3.56 12.90 -6.78
C GLN A 65 -2.54 12.05 -7.54
N HIS A 66 -2.08 10.94 -6.97
CA HIS A 66 -1.06 10.10 -7.60
C HIS A 66 -1.62 9.12 -8.64
N LYS A 67 -2.95 8.96 -8.72
CA LYS A 67 -3.70 8.22 -9.77
C LYS A 67 -3.51 6.70 -9.79
N VAL A 68 -2.95 6.09 -8.75
CA VAL A 68 -2.81 4.62 -8.63
C VAL A 68 -3.81 4.12 -7.58
N PRO A 69 -4.98 3.59 -7.98
CA PRO A 69 -6.08 3.31 -7.04
C PRO A 69 -5.89 2.06 -6.17
N GLY A 70 -5.11 1.07 -6.60
CA GLY A 70 -5.02 -0.23 -5.91
C GLY A 70 -4.20 -1.24 -6.71
N LEU A 71 -4.16 -2.49 -6.24
CA LEU A 71 -3.46 -3.59 -6.94
C LEU A 71 -4.16 -4.01 -8.23
N VAL A 72 -5.50 -4.02 -8.20
CA VAL A 72 -6.35 -4.37 -9.35
C VAL A 72 -7.31 -3.23 -9.61
N TRP A 73 -7.32 -2.69 -10.82
CA TRP A 73 -8.21 -1.60 -11.21
C TRP A 73 -8.44 -1.57 -12.72
N TYR A 74 -9.44 -0.82 -13.18
CA TYR A 74 -9.78 -0.72 -14.58
C TYR A 74 -9.35 0.63 -15.17
N ASP A 75 -8.45 0.59 -16.15
CA ASP A 75 -8.10 1.74 -16.96
C ASP A 75 -9.16 1.91 -18.05
N ALA A 76 -10.09 2.84 -17.82
CA ALA A 76 -11.19 3.13 -18.72
C ALA A 76 -10.75 3.77 -20.05
N GLU A 77 -9.59 4.44 -20.08
CA GLU A 77 -9.04 5.03 -21.30
C GLU A 77 -8.49 3.92 -22.21
N GLN A 78 -7.72 2.99 -21.64
CA GLN A 78 -7.15 1.85 -22.37
C GLN A 78 -8.13 0.67 -22.51
N LYS A 79 -9.25 0.72 -21.80
CA LYS A 79 -10.24 -0.37 -21.66
C LYS A 79 -9.63 -1.69 -21.21
N LYS A 80 -8.75 -1.61 -20.21
CA LYS A 80 -7.98 -2.76 -19.72
C LYS A 80 -7.96 -2.82 -18.21
N MET A 81 -8.04 -4.04 -17.70
CA MET A 81 -7.74 -4.29 -16.30
C MET A 81 -6.23 -4.23 -16.08
N VAL A 82 -5.82 -3.42 -15.11
CA VAL A 82 -4.47 -3.35 -14.58
C VAL A 82 -4.41 -4.25 -13.35
N ASN A 83 -3.37 -5.08 -13.27
CA ASN A 83 -3.11 -5.96 -12.14
C ASN A 83 -1.60 -5.93 -11.85
N TYR A 84 -1.21 -5.47 -10.67
CA TYR A 84 0.17 -5.37 -10.21
C TYR A 84 0.61 -6.64 -9.45
N ILE A 85 0.36 -7.82 -10.04
CA ILE A 85 0.72 -9.14 -9.48
C ILE A 85 -0.11 -9.51 -8.23
N ASN A 86 -1.42 -9.26 -8.26
CA ASN A 86 -2.35 -9.82 -7.26
C ASN A 86 -2.93 -11.17 -7.73
N GLY A 87 -2.81 -12.21 -6.89
CA GLY A 87 -3.40 -13.53 -7.07
C GLY A 87 -2.77 -14.38 -8.19
N VAL A 88 -2.16 -15.53 -7.84
CA VAL A 88 -1.46 -16.41 -8.80
C VAL A 88 -2.37 -16.90 -9.94
N ALA A 89 -3.61 -17.27 -9.63
CA ALA A 89 -4.58 -17.73 -10.63
C ALA A 89 -4.98 -16.59 -11.59
N SER A 90 -5.24 -15.41 -11.05
CA SER A 90 -5.55 -14.19 -11.81
C SER A 90 -4.41 -13.81 -12.75
N ILE A 91 -3.16 -13.80 -12.26
CA ILE A 91 -1.97 -13.51 -13.09
C ILE A 91 -1.82 -14.49 -14.26
N ARG A 92 -2.07 -15.79 -14.04
CA ARG A 92 -2.00 -16.79 -15.11
C ARG A 92 -3.07 -16.58 -16.17
N LYS A 93 -4.27 -16.16 -15.76
CA LYS A 93 -5.41 -15.96 -16.67
C LYS A 93 -5.31 -14.63 -17.45
N ILE A 94 -4.91 -13.54 -16.79
CA ILE A 94 -4.67 -12.23 -17.43
C ILE A 94 -3.41 -12.28 -18.32
N GLY A 95 -2.37 -12.98 -17.85
CA GLY A 95 -1.11 -13.17 -18.54
C GLY A 95 0.07 -12.58 -17.75
N ILE A 96 1.03 -13.44 -17.41
CA ILE A 96 2.22 -13.12 -16.59
C ILE A 96 3.01 -11.93 -17.16
N SER A 97 3.16 -11.85 -18.48
CA SER A 97 3.90 -10.77 -19.13
C SER A 97 3.20 -9.41 -18.98
N SER A 98 1.87 -9.40 -19.01
CA SER A 98 1.07 -8.19 -18.85
C SER A 98 1.18 -7.68 -17.40
N CYS A 99 0.93 -8.54 -16.41
CA CYS A 99 1.05 -8.17 -15.00
C CYS A 99 2.49 -7.79 -14.61
N GLY A 100 3.49 -8.50 -15.15
CA GLY A 100 4.89 -8.16 -14.98
C GLY A 100 5.25 -6.81 -15.58
N GLY A 101 4.76 -6.49 -16.77
CA GLY A 101 4.91 -5.16 -17.37
C GLY A 101 4.23 -4.07 -16.56
N ASN A 102 3.05 -4.33 -16.01
CA ASN A 102 2.33 -3.39 -15.16
C ASN A 102 3.15 -2.97 -13.94
N VAL A 103 3.69 -3.95 -13.19
CA VAL A 103 4.42 -3.64 -11.94
C VAL A 103 5.84 -3.13 -12.19
N LEU A 104 6.55 -3.71 -13.16
CA LEU A 104 7.96 -3.36 -13.39
C LEU A 104 8.09 -2.02 -14.13
N PHE A 105 7.15 -1.69 -15.01
CA PHE A 105 7.26 -0.56 -15.91
C PHE A 105 6.08 0.41 -15.78
N ASP A 106 4.86 -0.03 -16.12
CA ASP A 106 3.75 0.92 -16.29
C ASP A 106 3.42 1.68 -15.00
N LEU A 107 3.54 1.05 -13.82
CA LEU A 107 3.29 1.69 -12.53
C LEU A 107 4.08 3.00 -12.39
N ASN A 108 5.39 2.96 -12.63
CA ASN A 108 6.27 4.12 -12.43
C ASN A 108 6.29 5.06 -13.64
N GLU A 109 6.26 4.51 -14.86
CA GLU A 109 6.45 5.32 -16.08
C GLU A 109 5.16 5.96 -16.60
N ARG A 110 4.01 5.32 -16.33
CA ARG A 110 2.72 5.65 -16.96
C ARG A 110 1.61 5.93 -15.95
N HIS A 111 1.35 5.03 -15.01
CA HIS A 111 0.17 5.07 -14.14
C HIS A 111 0.33 6.06 -12.98
N LEU A 112 1.50 6.10 -12.35
CA LEU A 112 1.82 7.10 -11.34
C LEU A 112 1.83 8.50 -11.97
N SER A 113 0.97 9.40 -11.51
CA SER A 113 0.83 10.74 -12.08
C SER A 113 2.14 11.51 -12.10
N LYS A 114 2.41 12.24 -13.19
CA LYS A 114 3.58 13.13 -13.33
C LYS A 114 3.36 14.50 -12.69
N ASP A 115 2.14 14.80 -12.25
CA ASP A 115 1.80 16.05 -11.57
C ASP A 115 2.25 16.06 -10.11
N VAL A 116 2.57 14.89 -9.56
CA VAL A 116 3.12 14.73 -8.20
C VAL A 116 4.52 14.15 -8.27
N LYS A 117 5.44 14.71 -7.49
CA LYS A 117 6.82 14.23 -7.41
C LYS A 117 6.98 13.18 -6.33
N THR A 118 7.74 12.13 -6.62
CA THR A 118 8.20 11.20 -5.59
C THR A 118 9.27 11.85 -4.71
N ILE A 119 9.51 11.28 -3.53
CA ILE A 119 10.62 11.67 -2.67
C ILE A 119 11.96 11.50 -3.37
N HIS A 120 12.11 10.49 -4.23
CA HIS A 120 13.33 10.25 -4.99
C HIS A 120 13.61 11.39 -5.99
N GLU A 121 12.59 11.84 -6.73
CA GLU A 121 12.68 12.97 -7.65
C GLU A 121 13.04 14.26 -6.90
N VAL A 122 12.37 14.56 -5.79
CA VAL A 122 12.63 15.76 -4.97
C VAL A 122 14.06 15.75 -4.42
N LEU A 123 14.52 14.61 -3.90
CA LEU A 123 15.88 14.50 -3.34
C LEU A 123 16.95 14.69 -4.42
N GLU A 124 16.78 14.07 -5.59
CA GLU A 124 17.74 14.18 -6.69
C GLU A 124 17.82 15.61 -7.26
N GLU A 125 16.68 16.31 -7.35
CA GLU A 125 16.63 17.73 -7.73
C GLU A 125 17.33 18.64 -6.72
N ASN A 126 17.39 18.23 -5.46
CA ASN A 126 18.14 18.91 -4.39
C ASN A 126 19.58 18.38 -4.23
N ASN A 127 20.11 17.68 -5.23
CA ASN A 127 21.46 17.09 -5.23
C ASN A 127 21.71 16.07 -4.10
N LEU A 128 20.65 15.47 -3.56
CA LEU A 128 20.74 14.40 -2.58
C LEU A 128 20.55 13.03 -3.27
N VAL A 129 21.42 12.09 -2.90
CA VAL A 129 21.30 10.69 -3.30
C VAL A 129 20.19 10.00 -2.51
N SER A 130 19.30 9.30 -3.21
CA SER A 130 18.30 8.40 -2.61
C SER A 130 18.50 6.96 -3.08
N GLY A 131 17.88 6.01 -2.38
CA GLY A 131 17.82 4.61 -2.78
C GLY A 131 16.51 3.92 -2.41
N SER A 132 16.19 2.86 -3.14
CA SER A 132 15.00 2.02 -2.93
C SER A 132 15.38 0.54 -3.10
N ILE A 133 14.96 -0.29 -2.15
CA ILE A 133 15.23 -1.73 -2.12
C ILE A 133 13.88 -2.45 -2.02
N ASN A 134 13.55 -3.17 -3.08
CA ASN A 134 12.38 -4.05 -3.26
C ASN A 134 11.00 -3.38 -3.29
N VAL A 135 10.89 -2.05 -3.19
CA VAL A 135 9.60 -1.34 -3.35
C VAL A 135 9.21 -1.23 -4.82
N ILE A 136 7.93 -1.46 -5.12
CA ILE A 136 7.42 -1.43 -6.51
C ILE A 136 7.19 0.00 -7.02
N ALA A 137 6.84 0.96 -6.15
CA ALA A 137 6.86 2.38 -6.49
C ALA A 137 8.24 2.98 -6.19
N HIS A 138 8.93 3.45 -7.22
CA HIS A 138 10.32 3.88 -7.11
C HIS A 138 10.72 4.98 -8.09
N ARG A 139 9.80 5.58 -8.88
CA ARG A 139 10.15 6.59 -9.89
C ARG A 139 11.16 7.64 -9.38
N GLY A 140 12.23 7.83 -10.14
CA GLY A 140 13.29 8.82 -9.92
C GLY A 140 13.94 9.22 -11.25
N HIS A 141 14.98 10.06 -11.27
CA HIS A 141 15.55 10.56 -12.53
C HIS A 141 16.59 9.62 -13.16
N LYS A 142 16.96 8.52 -12.50
CA LYS A 142 17.93 7.54 -13.05
C LYS A 142 17.21 6.45 -13.81
N GLN A 143 17.90 5.90 -14.81
CA GLN A 143 17.40 4.81 -15.64
C GLN A 143 18.16 3.53 -15.31
N HIS A 144 17.42 2.48 -14.97
CA HIS A 144 17.96 1.19 -14.58
C HIS A 144 17.54 0.13 -15.59
N LYS A 145 18.51 -0.68 -16.03
CA LYS A 145 18.24 -1.77 -16.96
C LYS A 145 17.70 -2.99 -16.21
N VAL A 146 16.51 -3.45 -16.59
CA VAL A 146 15.94 -4.69 -16.07
C VAL A 146 16.67 -5.90 -16.67
N LYS A 147 17.04 -6.85 -15.80
CA LYS A 147 17.70 -8.11 -16.14
C LYS A 147 16.80 -9.27 -15.77
N MET A 148 16.04 -9.76 -16.74
CA MET A 148 15.19 -10.92 -16.52
C MET A 148 16.03 -12.21 -16.43
N PRO A 149 15.79 -13.08 -15.43
CA PRO A 149 16.26 -14.45 -15.44
C PRO A 149 15.83 -15.19 -16.71
N ARG A 150 16.67 -16.07 -17.26
CA ARG A 150 16.43 -16.75 -18.55
C ARG A 150 15.06 -17.42 -18.66
N LEU A 151 14.56 -18.01 -17.57
CA LEU A 151 13.24 -18.64 -17.56
C LEU A 151 12.11 -17.61 -17.73
N LEU A 152 12.20 -16.47 -17.02
CA LEU A 152 11.22 -15.39 -17.13
C LEU A 152 11.29 -14.70 -18.49
N ASP A 153 12.48 -14.54 -19.05
CA ASP A 153 12.71 -14.07 -20.42
C ASP A 153 11.91 -14.91 -21.44
N VAL A 154 11.93 -16.24 -21.31
CA VAL A 154 11.16 -17.15 -22.19
C VAL A 154 9.66 -17.00 -21.96
N ILE A 155 9.21 -16.99 -20.69
CA ILE A 155 7.78 -16.87 -20.33
C ILE A 155 7.18 -15.55 -20.81
N THR A 156 7.97 -14.47 -20.78
CA THR A 156 7.54 -13.12 -21.18
C THR A 156 7.79 -12.84 -22.66
N SER A 157 8.22 -13.84 -23.43
CA SER A 157 8.61 -13.69 -24.84
C SER A 157 9.60 -12.52 -25.06
N PHE A 158 10.49 -12.30 -24.09
CA PHE A 158 11.51 -11.25 -24.09
C PHE A 158 10.98 -9.80 -24.16
N SER A 159 9.70 -9.59 -23.86
CA SER A 159 9.06 -8.27 -23.98
C SER A 159 9.43 -7.29 -22.86
N LEU A 160 9.88 -7.77 -21.69
CA LEU A 160 10.12 -6.95 -20.49
C LEU A 160 11.57 -6.44 -20.34
N ARG A 161 12.32 -6.30 -21.43
CA ARG A 161 13.73 -5.86 -21.41
C ARG A 161 13.86 -4.34 -21.53
N GLU A 162 13.20 -3.64 -20.63
CA GLU A 162 13.10 -2.18 -20.67
C GLU A 162 14.03 -1.52 -19.63
N HIS A 163 14.11 -0.19 -19.73
CA HIS A 163 14.67 0.62 -18.66
C HIS A 163 13.52 1.11 -17.80
N VAL A 164 13.76 1.16 -16.50
CA VAL A 164 12.80 1.67 -15.52
C VAL A 164 13.42 2.86 -14.81
N SER A 165 12.62 3.88 -14.56
CA SER A 165 13.04 5.05 -13.79
C SER A 165 13.17 4.67 -12.33
N GLY A 166 14.15 5.24 -11.63
CA GLY A 166 14.44 4.87 -10.26
C GLY A 166 15.38 5.84 -9.56
N PRO A 167 15.59 5.66 -8.25
CA PRO A 167 16.58 6.43 -7.51
C PRO A 167 18.00 6.00 -7.88
N THR A 168 18.98 6.76 -7.41
CA THR A 168 20.40 6.49 -7.67
C THR A 168 20.86 5.08 -7.25
N ILE A 169 20.38 4.57 -6.12
CA ILE A 169 20.61 3.17 -5.71
C ILE A 169 19.28 2.43 -5.75
N MET A 170 19.12 1.48 -6.68
CA MET A 170 17.88 0.73 -6.82
C MET A 170 18.15 -0.77 -6.80
N SER A 171 17.33 -1.50 -6.04
CA SER A 171 17.26 -2.95 -6.05
C SER A 171 15.81 -3.39 -6.19
N MET A 172 15.54 -4.35 -7.07
CA MET A 172 14.24 -5.03 -7.16
C MET A 172 14.52 -6.51 -7.36
N GLY A 173 14.70 -7.22 -6.25
CA GLY A 173 15.29 -8.54 -6.18
C GLY A 173 16.54 -8.64 -7.07
N THR A 174 16.60 -9.71 -7.87
CA THR A 174 17.64 -9.92 -8.87
C THR A 174 17.34 -9.28 -10.24
N LEU A 175 16.15 -8.71 -10.42
CA LEU A 175 15.70 -8.11 -11.68
C LEU A 175 16.40 -6.78 -11.96
N VAL A 176 16.52 -5.95 -10.92
CA VAL A 176 17.32 -4.72 -10.96
C VAL A 176 18.31 -4.83 -9.83
N SER A 177 19.60 -4.93 -10.16
CA SER A 177 20.67 -4.97 -9.16
C SER A 177 21.35 -3.61 -9.08
N PRO A 178 21.57 -3.09 -7.86
CA PRO A 178 22.26 -1.81 -7.70
C PRO A 178 23.70 -1.94 -8.20
N ALA A 179 24.22 -0.87 -8.81
CA ALA A 179 25.62 -0.75 -9.17
C ALA A 179 26.48 -0.53 -7.90
N LEU A 180 26.59 -1.56 -7.07
CA LEU A 180 27.38 -1.53 -5.83
C LEU A 180 28.86 -1.76 -6.12
N PHE A 181 29.70 -1.23 -5.23
CA PHE A 181 31.17 -1.42 -5.28
C PHE A 181 31.60 -2.88 -5.04
N ARG A 182 30.75 -3.66 -4.35
CA ARG A 182 30.90 -5.08 -4.15
C ARG A 182 29.59 -5.76 -4.52
N THR A 183 29.69 -6.89 -5.24
CA THR A 183 28.52 -7.71 -5.56
C THR A 183 28.03 -8.38 -4.28
N VAL A 184 26.72 -8.33 -4.03
CA VAL A 184 26.10 -9.17 -3.00
C VAL A 184 26.38 -10.64 -3.38
N PRO A 185 27.05 -11.43 -2.51
CA PRO A 185 27.37 -12.82 -2.81
C PRO A 185 26.07 -13.61 -3.03
N TRP A 186 26.03 -14.40 -4.10
CA TRP A 186 24.84 -15.20 -4.38
C TRP A 186 24.55 -16.18 -3.24
N ASN A 187 23.33 -16.17 -2.74
CA ASN A 187 22.84 -17.12 -1.74
C ASN A 187 21.41 -17.58 -2.11
N PHE A 188 20.81 -18.40 -1.23
CA PHE A 188 19.50 -19.02 -1.49
C PHE A 188 18.36 -18.00 -1.61
N SER A 189 18.45 -16.84 -0.94
CA SER A 189 17.41 -15.81 -0.99
C SER A 189 17.27 -15.17 -2.37
N GLN A 190 18.24 -15.35 -3.25
CA GLN A 190 18.21 -14.88 -4.63
C GLN A 190 17.66 -15.93 -5.61
N SER A 191 17.26 -17.10 -5.12
CA SER A 191 16.72 -18.18 -5.95
C SER A 191 15.28 -17.89 -6.37
N GLY A 192 14.81 -18.56 -7.42
CA GLY A 192 13.40 -18.46 -7.84
C GLY A 192 12.40 -19.06 -6.85
N LEU A 193 12.86 -19.89 -5.90
CA LEU A 193 12.01 -20.43 -4.82
C LEU A 193 11.77 -19.39 -3.73
N GLU A 194 12.67 -18.42 -3.59
CA GLU A 194 12.65 -17.34 -2.59
C GLU A 194 12.29 -16.00 -3.24
N GLY A 195 11.39 -16.01 -4.23
CA GLY A 195 10.90 -14.78 -4.86
C GLY A 195 11.96 -13.98 -5.64
N TYR A 196 13.05 -14.62 -6.08
CA TYR A 196 14.14 -13.95 -6.83
C TYR A 196 14.79 -12.77 -6.10
N GLY A 197 14.83 -12.78 -4.76
CA GLY A 197 15.40 -11.70 -3.95
C GLY A 197 14.39 -10.64 -3.50
N ILE A 198 13.10 -10.80 -3.79
CA ILE A 198 12.04 -9.96 -3.21
C ILE A 198 11.65 -10.59 -1.86
N ASN A 199 12.56 -10.49 -0.88
CA ASN A 199 12.42 -11.00 0.49
C ASN A 199 13.31 -10.19 1.46
N ASP A 200 13.09 -10.37 2.76
CA ASP A 200 13.73 -9.58 3.81
C ASP A 200 15.23 -9.83 3.86
N THR A 201 15.62 -11.11 3.72
CA THR A 201 17.03 -11.52 3.78
C THR A 201 17.87 -10.80 2.72
N TYR A 202 17.40 -10.78 1.47
CA TYR A 202 18.10 -10.09 0.39
C TYR A 202 18.07 -8.57 0.56
N ALA A 203 16.93 -8.01 0.98
CA ALA A 203 16.81 -6.57 1.21
C ALA A 203 17.84 -6.09 2.26
N ILE A 204 18.00 -6.83 3.36
CA ILE A 204 19.00 -6.54 4.39
C ILE A 204 20.42 -6.80 3.89
N ASP A 205 20.68 -7.86 3.12
CA ASP A 205 22.01 -8.11 2.54
C ASP A 205 22.47 -6.93 1.65
N VAL A 206 21.56 -6.42 0.80
CA VAL A 206 21.82 -5.23 -0.03
C VAL A 206 22.11 -4.01 0.85
N MET A 207 21.30 -3.78 1.89
CA MET A 207 21.47 -2.62 2.77
C MET A 207 22.79 -2.66 3.55
N ILE A 208 23.20 -3.84 4.05
CA ILE A 208 24.49 -4.05 4.71
C ILE A 208 25.64 -3.67 3.77
N GLU A 209 25.60 -4.11 2.51
CA GLU A 209 26.65 -3.79 1.55
C GLU A 209 26.65 -2.31 1.14
N VAL A 210 25.47 -1.67 1.05
CA VAL A 210 25.35 -0.22 0.86
C VAL A 210 26.05 0.53 2.01
N ILE A 211 25.83 0.14 3.27
CA ILE A 211 26.48 0.74 4.45
C ILE A 211 28.00 0.51 4.41
N ARG A 212 28.44 -0.74 4.21
CA ARG A 212 29.86 -1.12 4.18
C ARG A 212 30.65 -0.44 3.07
N SER A 213 30.00 -0.12 1.96
CA SER A 213 30.64 0.61 0.85
C SER A 213 31.03 2.05 1.21
N GLY A 214 30.49 2.59 2.32
CA GLY A 214 30.62 4.01 2.68
C GLY A 214 29.76 4.96 1.83
N LYS A 215 28.97 4.43 0.88
CA LYS A 215 28.17 5.20 -0.08
C LYS A 215 26.67 5.18 0.19
N GLN A 216 26.29 4.97 1.44
CA GLN A 216 24.89 5.00 1.84
C GLN A 216 24.20 6.30 1.35
N PRO A 217 23.03 6.22 0.69
CA PRO A 217 22.23 7.39 0.30
C PRO A 217 21.83 8.28 1.48
N HIS A 218 21.41 9.51 1.21
CA HIS A 218 20.80 10.38 2.22
C HIS A 218 19.45 9.83 2.67
N PHE A 219 18.71 9.17 1.78
CA PHE A 219 17.47 8.46 2.08
C PHE A 219 17.52 7.07 1.43
N THR A 220 17.22 6.02 2.20
CA THR A 220 17.00 4.68 1.65
C THR A 220 15.65 4.14 2.13
N LEU A 221 14.83 3.71 1.19
CA LEU A 221 13.60 2.96 1.43
C LEU A 221 13.89 1.45 1.28
N VAL A 222 13.51 0.65 2.28
CA VAL A 222 13.76 -0.80 2.34
C VAL A 222 12.45 -1.52 2.64
N TYR A 223 12.03 -2.40 1.75
CA TYR A 223 10.82 -3.20 1.93
C TYR A 223 11.12 -4.62 2.38
N LEU A 224 10.35 -5.06 3.39
CA LEU A 224 10.44 -6.35 4.07
C LEU A 224 9.08 -7.06 3.96
N PRO A 225 8.82 -7.81 2.87
CA PRO A 225 7.52 -8.42 2.55
C PRO A 225 7.16 -9.68 3.34
N GLU A 226 8.12 -10.39 3.94
CA GLU A 226 7.89 -11.80 4.32
C GLU A 226 6.86 -11.99 5.45
N ASN A 227 6.65 -10.97 6.27
CA ASN A 227 5.71 -11.04 7.40
C ASN A 227 4.26 -11.20 6.93
N ASP A 228 3.85 -10.43 5.93
CA ASP A 228 2.50 -10.48 5.35
C ASP A 228 2.16 -11.83 4.71
N HIS A 229 3.05 -12.34 3.85
CA HIS A 229 2.89 -13.66 3.22
C HIS A 229 2.65 -14.78 4.23
N LYS A 230 3.29 -14.71 5.41
CA LYS A 230 3.11 -15.69 6.49
C LYS A 230 1.82 -15.46 7.27
N LEU A 231 1.46 -14.19 7.53
CA LEU A 231 0.24 -13.80 8.24
C LEU A 231 -1.03 -14.19 7.50
N HIS A 232 -1.07 -14.07 6.17
CA HIS A 232 -2.21 -14.52 5.38
C HIS A 232 -2.56 -16.00 5.64
N ASN A 233 -1.56 -16.85 5.89
CA ASN A 233 -1.75 -18.29 6.09
C ASN A 233 -1.84 -18.71 7.57
N SER A 234 -1.27 -17.94 8.48
CA SER A 234 -1.10 -18.32 9.89
C SER A 234 -1.10 -17.09 10.81
N PRO A 235 -2.22 -16.36 10.91
CA PRO A 235 -2.34 -15.16 11.74
C PRO A 235 -2.13 -15.44 13.25
N GLU A 236 -2.35 -16.68 13.70
CA GLU A 236 -2.08 -17.13 15.07
C GLU A 236 -0.59 -17.08 15.45
N ASP A 237 0.29 -17.21 14.47
CA ASP A 237 1.75 -17.19 14.63
C ASP A 237 2.37 -15.80 14.40
N ALA A 238 1.55 -14.74 14.34
CA ALA A 238 1.97 -13.36 14.05
C ALA A 238 3.20 -12.89 14.84
N VAL A 239 3.27 -13.22 16.13
CA VAL A 239 4.42 -12.88 16.99
C VAL A 239 5.70 -13.55 16.50
N GLN A 240 5.62 -14.79 16.04
CA GLN A 240 6.78 -15.52 15.55
C GLN A 240 7.23 -15.03 14.17
N HIS A 241 6.28 -14.67 13.30
CA HIS A 241 6.58 -14.09 11.98
C HIS A 241 7.29 -12.75 12.10
N LEU A 242 6.80 -11.85 12.95
CA LEU A 242 7.46 -10.57 13.20
C LEU A 242 8.84 -10.74 13.86
N ALA A 243 9.01 -11.77 14.71
CA ALA A 243 10.32 -12.09 15.30
C ALA A 243 11.34 -12.57 14.23
N ASP A 244 10.89 -13.11 13.09
CA ASP A 244 11.80 -13.43 11.99
C ASP A 244 12.29 -12.18 11.27
N VAL A 245 11.42 -11.16 11.09
CA VAL A 245 11.82 -9.83 10.59
C VAL A 245 12.83 -9.19 11.54
N ASP A 246 12.59 -9.26 12.85
CA ASP A 246 13.50 -8.72 13.86
C ASP A 246 14.91 -9.31 13.75
N LYS A 247 15.05 -10.60 13.47
CA LYS A 247 16.37 -11.22 13.22
C LYS A 247 17.10 -10.55 12.06
N GLN A 248 16.40 -10.16 11.00
CA GLN A 248 16.99 -9.46 9.86
C GLN A 248 17.41 -8.04 10.23
N LEU A 249 16.59 -7.33 11.00
CA LEU A 249 16.96 -6.01 11.56
C LEU A 249 18.15 -6.10 12.51
N ALA A 250 18.23 -7.12 13.36
CA ALA A 250 19.37 -7.38 14.23
C ALA A 250 20.65 -7.63 13.43
N ARG A 251 20.59 -8.42 12.35
CA ARG A 251 21.73 -8.62 11.43
C ARG A 251 22.24 -7.31 10.83
N LEU A 252 21.33 -6.39 10.50
CA LEU A 252 21.69 -5.06 10.02
C LEU A 252 22.38 -4.24 11.12
N LEU A 253 21.81 -4.22 12.33
CA LEU A 253 22.39 -3.52 13.48
C LEU A 253 23.78 -4.05 13.84
N ASP A 254 23.99 -5.37 13.77
CA ASP A 254 25.27 -6.04 13.99
C ASP A 254 26.34 -5.72 12.93
N SER A 255 25.96 -5.05 11.83
CA SER A 255 26.92 -4.54 10.84
C SER A 255 27.62 -3.25 11.29
N PHE A 256 27.13 -2.60 12.35
CA PHE A 256 27.73 -1.43 12.99
C PHE A 256 28.63 -1.85 14.16
N SER A 257 29.47 -0.93 14.68
CA SER A 257 30.30 -1.25 15.85
C SER A 257 29.49 -1.38 17.14
N SER A 258 28.32 -0.74 17.20
CA SER A 258 27.29 -0.92 18.22
C SER A 258 25.93 -0.52 17.62
N TRP A 259 24.84 -0.92 18.24
CA TRP A 259 23.50 -0.57 17.78
C TRP A 259 23.26 0.94 17.89
N GLU A 260 23.80 1.62 18.91
CA GLU A 260 23.71 3.07 19.09
C GLU A 260 24.36 3.84 17.93
N GLN A 261 25.45 3.31 17.35
CA GLN A 261 26.09 3.92 16.18
C GLN A 261 25.12 4.01 14.98
N MET A 262 24.15 3.09 14.85
CA MET A 262 23.09 3.20 13.85
C MET A 262 22.33 4.51 14.01
N LEU A 263 21.91 4.85 15.24
CA LEU A 263 21.12 6.04 15.54
C LEU A 263 21.97 7.33 15.61
N GLU A 264 23.27 7.22 15.87
CA GLU A 264 24.19 8.36 15.74
C GLU A 264 24.32 8.83 14.28
N ARG A 265 24.32 7.88 13.34
CA ARG A 265 24.53 8.13 11.91
C ARG A 265 23.22 8.31 11.14
N ASN A 266 22.12 7.76 11.64
CA ASN A 266 20.86 7.66 10.92
C ASN A 266 19.65 8.05 11.75
N VAL A 267 18.63 8.55 11.07
CA VAL A 267 17.23 8.50 11.49
C VAL A 267 16.66 7.20 10.92
N CYS A 268 16.04 6.39 11.78
CA CYS A 268 15.42 5.13 11.37
C CYS A 268 13.91 5.26 11.54
N ILE A 269 13.18 5.06 10.45
CA ILE A 269 11.71 5.05 10.44
C ILE A 269 11.29 3.61 10.16
N LEU A 270 10.50 3.01 11.04
CA LEU A 270 9.88 1.72 10.80
C LEU A 270 8.37 1.96 10.72
N ILE A 271 7.75 1.51 9.65
CA ILE A 271 6.33 1.72 9.38
C ILE A 271 5.75 0.46 8.72
N SER A 272 4.47 0.19 8.99
CA SER A 272 3.70 -0.80 8.23
C SER A 272 3.02 -0.14 7.03
N ASP A 273 2.66 -0.93 6.03
CA ASP A 273 1.76 -0.51 4.96
C ASP A 273 0.29 -0.61 5.39
N HIS A 274 -0.10 -1.73 6.01
CA HIS A 274 -1.45 -1.98 6.52
C HIS A 274 -1.47 -2.87 7.77
N GLY A 275 -2.67 -3.06 8.32
CA GLY A 275 -2.97 -4.12 9.27
C GLY A 275 -3.67 -5.30 8.57
N GLN A 276 -4.10 -6.30 9.36
CA GLN A 276 -4.87 -7.43 8.85
C GLN A 276 -6.07 -7.75 9.75
N THR A 277 -7.08 -8.36 9.14
CA THR A 277 -8.24 -8.92 9.82
C THR A 277 -8.36 -10.41 9.54
N VAL A 278 -8.65 -11.19 10.57
CA VAL A 278 -8.88 -12.64 10.44
C VAL A 278 -10.21 -12.90 9.74
N ILE A 279 -10.18 -13.67 8.66
CA ILE A 279 -11.35 -14.14 7.92
C ILE A 279 -11.85 -15.44 8.56
N GLY A 280 -13.18 -15.62 8.62
CA GLY A 280 -13.76 -16.83 9.19
C GLY A 280 -13.43 -18.08 8.36
N GLU A 281 -13.62 -19.25 8.95
CA GLU A 281 -13.17 -20.53 8.37
C GLU A 281 -14.12 -21.11 7.32
N SER A 282 -15.41 -20.73 7.34
CA SER A 282 -16.42 -21.28 6.42
C SER A 282 -16.61 -20.43 5.17
N GLU A 283 -17.10 -21.04 4.10
CA GLU A 283 -17.41 -20.34 2.84
C GLU A 283 -18.45 -19.21 2.99
N ASP A 284 -19.23 -19.19 4.08
CA ASP A 284 -20.17 -18.09 4.39
C ASP A 284 -19.44 -16.76 4.65
N HIS A 285 -18.14 -16.80 4.90
CA HIS A 285 -17.27 -15.63 5.03
C HIS A 285 -16.83 -15.03 3.69
N ASN A 286 -17.10 -15.74 2.59
CA ASN A 286 -16.90 -15.23 1.24
C ASN A 286 -18.17 -14.59 0.70
N ILE A 287 -18.05 -13.32 0.29
CA ILE A 287 -19.12 -12.57 -0.36
C ILE A 287 -18.97 -12.75 -1.87
N SER A 288 -19.81 -13.58 -2.48
CA SER A 288 -19.76 -13.85 -3.93
C SER A 288 -20.29 -12.66 -4.74
N LEU A 289 -19.38 -11.97 -5.43
CA LEU A 289 -19.75 -10.86 -6.31
C LEU A 289 -20.49 -11.35 -7.57
N ASP A 290 -20.15 -12.54 -8.07
CA ASP A 290 -20.86 -13.16 -9.21
C ASP A 290 -22.35 -13.39 -8.89
N HIS A 291 -22.66 -13.74 -7.63
CA HIS A 291 -24.04 -13.90 -7.18
C HIS A 291 -24.76 -12.55 -7.01
N LEU A 292 -24.12 -11.57 -6.34
CA LEU A 292 -24.71 -10.24 -6.13
C LEU A 292 -24.96 -9.51 -7.46
N LEU A 293 -24.10 -9.73 -8.44
CA LEU A 293 -24.15 -9.08 -9.75
C LEU A 293 -24.69 -10.01 -10.84
N ALA A 294 -25.41 -11.07 -10.49
CA ALA A 294 -25.90 -12.08 -11.44
C ALA A 294 -26.83 -11.54 -12.54
N ASN A 295 -27.43 -10.36 -12.32
CA ASN A 295 -28.27 -9.67 -13.31
C ASN A 295 -27.48 -8.83 -14.32
N PHE A 296 -26.15 -8.76 -14.18
CA PHE A 296 -25.26 -8.01 -15.06
C PHE A 296 -24.37 -8.94 -15.87
N SER A 297 -23.98 -8.49 -17.06
CA SER A 297 -22.87 -9.10 -17.79
C SER A 297 -21.53 -8.69 -17.18
N ILE A 298 -20.83 -9.64 -16.55
CA ILE A 298 -19.55 -9.41 -15.87
C ILE A 298 -18.38 -9.68 -16.82
N HIS A 299 -17.37 -8.81 -16.79
CA HIS A 299 -16.11 -9.00 -17.52
C HIS A 299 -15.37 -10.27 -17.08
N ALA A 300 -15.00 -11.12 -18.04
CA ALA A 300 -14.17 -12.30 -17.78
C ALA A 300 -12.67 -11.94 -17.80
N LEU A 301 -11.88 -12.48 -16.87
CA LEU A 301 -10.45 -12.14 -16.81
C LEU A 301 -9.70 -12.62 -18.07
N GLY A 302 -8.76 -11.80 -18.52
CA GLY A 302 -7.91 -12.09 -19.68
C GLY A 302 -8.59 -11.88 -21.05
N THR A 303 -9.83 -11.36 -21.09
CA THR A 303 -10.50 -10.96 -22.33
C THR A 303 -10.61 -9.45 -22.46
N ASP A 304 -10.89 -8.96 -23.66
CA ASP A 304 -11.23 -7.56 -23.87
C ASP A 304 -12.62 -7.24 -23.28
N VAL A 305 -12.85 -5.98 -22.92
CA VAL A 305 -14.18 -5.49 -22.50
C VAL A 305 -15.03 -5.26 -23.76
N THR A 306 -15.96 -6.18 -24.02
CA THR A 306 -16.87 -6.11 -25.17
C THR A 306 -18.05 -5.16 -24.89
N PRO A 307 -18.81 -4.71 -25.91
CA PRO A 307 -19.96 -3.82 -25.71
C PRO A 307 -21.09 -4.40 -24.84
N GLU A 308 -21.15 -5.73 -24.69
CA GLU A 308 -22.17 -6.43 -23.89
C GLU A 308 -21.82 -6.49 -22.40
N VAL A 309 -20.55 -6.29 -22.04
CA VAL A 309 -20.12 -6.25 -20.64
C VAL A 309 -20.76 -5.03 -19.96
N GLU A 310 -21.30 -5.21 -18.77
CA GLU A 310 -21.95 -4.16 -18.00
C GLU A 310 -21.12 -3.74 -16.78
N VAL A 311 -20.37 -4.67 -16.18
CA VAL A 311 -19.56 -4.44 -14.97
C VAL A 311 -18.17 -5.07 -15.10
N VAL A 312 -17.13 -4.31 -14.77
CA VAL A 312 -15.77 -4.84 -14.55
C VAL A 312 -15.50 -4.91 -13.05
N ILE A 313 -15.19 -6.11 -12.56
CA ILE A 313 -14.86 -6.35 -11.16
C ILE A 313 -13.34 -6.28 -10.96
N CYS A 314 -12.90 -5.40 -10.07
CA CYS A 314 -11.50 -5.27 -9.68
C CYS A 314 -11.38 -5.50 -8.17
N ASN A 315 -11.27 -6.78 -7.81
CA ASN A 315 -11.19 -7.26 -6.43
C ASN A 315 -9.79 -7.02 -5.84
N ASN A 316 -9.75 -6.32 -4.70
CA ASN A 316 -8.57 -6.07 -3.89
C ASN A 316 -8.81 -6.61 -2.48
N GLU A 317 -9.15 -7.90 -2.40
CA GLU A 317 -9.45 -8.66 -1.19
C GLU A 317 -10.71 -8.19 -0.46
N ARG A 318 -10.57 -7.53 0.70
CA ARG A 318 -11.72 -7.09 1.50
C ARG A 318 -12.38 -5.83 0.97
N MET A 319 -11.85 -5.25 -0.12
CA MET A 319 -12.52 -4.22 -0.89
C MET A 319 -12.63 -4.63 -2.36
N THR A 320 -13.63 -4.11 -3.08
CA THR A 320 -13.72 -4.24 -4.54
C THR A 320 -14.10 -2.92 -5.22
N PHE A 321 -13.43 -2.60 -6.34
CA PHE A 321 -13.88 -1.59 -7.28
C PHE A 321 -14.79 -2.25 -8.32
N LEU A 322 -16.01 -1.74 -8.45
CA LEU A 322 -16.99 -2.18 -9.43
C LEU A 322 -17.19 -1.04 -10.43
N TYR A 323 -16.69 -1.23 -11.66
CA TYR A 323 -16.76 -0.22 -12.70
C TYR A 323 -17.99 -0.47 -13.59
N PRO A 324 -19.00 0.41 -13.58
CA PRO A 324 -20.01 0.40 -14.63
C PRO A 324 -19.33 0.73 -15.97
N VAL A 325 -19.62 -0.07 -17.00
CA VAL A 325 -19.09 0.14 -18.36
C VAL A 325 -20.23 0.10 -19.37
N ASN A 326 -19.97 0.56 -20.59
CA ASN A 326 -20.93 0.53 -21.72
C ASN A 326 -22.30 1.17 -21.43
N GLY A 327 -22.36 2.15 -20.53
CA GLY A 327 -23.58 2.90 -20.22
C GLY A 327 -24.44 2.29 -19.11
N THR A 328 -23.96 1.26 -18.41
CA THR A 328 -24.59 0.74 -17.19
C THR A 328 -24.77 1.87 -16.16
N ASP A 329 -25.97 1.96 -15.59
CA ASP A 329 -26.25 2.91 -14.51
C ASP A 329 -25.54 2.46 -13.23
N GLN A 330 -24.67 3.32 -12.70
CA GLN A 330 -23.95 3.08 -11.45
C GLN A 330 -24.89 2.74 -10.28
N LEU A 331 -26.05 3.40 -10.19
CA LEU A 331 -26.98 3.18 -9.09
C LEU A 331 -27.59 1.77 -9.12
N SER A 332 -27.75 1.18 -10.31
CA SER A 332 -28.22 -0.21 -10.41
C SER A 332 -27.25 -1.21 -9.77
N ILE A 333 -25.94 -0.95 -9.85
CA ILE A 333 -24.90 -1.74 -9.18
C ILE A 333 -24.97 -1.52 -7.66
N VAL A 334 -25.12 -0.26 -7.22
CA VAL A 334 -25.27 0.08 -5.79
C VAL A 334 -26.47 -0.68 -5.19
N GLU A 335 -27.62 -0.66 -5.85
CA GLU A 335 -28.82 -1.38 -5.37
C GLU A 335 -28.61 -2.91 -5.33
N ALA A 336 -27.93 -3.48 -6.33
CA ALA A 336 -27.66 -4.91 -6.39
C ALA A 336 -26.78 -5.40 -5.22
N VAL A 337 -25.77 -4.61 -4.82
CA VAL A 337 -24.90 -4.97 -3.70
C VAL A 337 -25.45 -4.52 -2.33
N SER A 338 -26.39 -3.57 -2.30
CA SER A 338 -26.96 -3.03 -1.05
C SER A 338 -27.73 -4.04 -0.21
N VAL A 339 -28.19 -5.14 -0.81
CA VAL A 339 -28.93 -6.20 -0.09
C VAL A 339 -28.04 -7.04 0.83
N GLU A 340 -26.72 -6.96 0.67
CA GLU A 340 -25.77 -7.80 1.39
C GLU A 340 -25.37 -7.17 2.74
N GLU A 341 -25.83 -7.78 3.84
CA GLU A 341 -25.51 -7.34 5.21
C GLU A 341 -24.03 -7.58 5.59
N ARG A 342 -23.34 -8.46 4.88
CA ARG A 342 -21.89 -8.71 5.08
C ARG A 342 -21.00 -7.64 4.44
N ILE A 343 -21.56 -6.73 3.64
CA ILE A 343 -20.86 -5.54 3.16
C ILE A 343 -20.95 -4.45 4.23
N ASP A 344 -19.81 -3.90 4.63
CA ASP A 344 -19.74 -2.84 5.63
C ASP A 344 -20.18 -1.50 5.03
N LEU A 345 -19.51 -1.06 3.96
CA LEU A 345 -19.80 0.19 3.27
C LEU A 345 -19.84 0.01 1.76
N ILE A 346 -20.72 0.76 1.13
CA ILE A 346 -20.85 0.94 -0.32
C ILE A 346 -20.68 2.43 -0.58
N ALA A 347 -19.71 2.80 -1.40
CA ALA A 347 -19.40 4.20 -1.68
C ALA A 347 -19.32 4.47 -3.19
N TRP A 348 -19.82 5.62 -3.63
CA TRP A 348 -19.77 6.03 -5.02
C TRP A 348 -19.71 7.55 -5.15
N LYS A 349 -19.43 8.03 -6.36
CA LYS A 349 -19.37 9.46 -6.68
C LYS A 349 -20.70 9.94 -7.23
N GLU A 350 -21.14 11.11 -6.79
CA GLU A 350 -22.25 11.84 -7.41
C GLU A 350 -21.79 13.28 -7.66
N GLY A 351 -21.29 13.56 -8.87
CA GLY A 351 -20.57 14.78 -9.18
C GLY A 351 -19.29 14.89 -8.32
N GLU A 352 -19.19 15.96 -7.52
CA GLU A 352 -18.06 16.18 -6.59
C GLU A 352 -18.29 15.56 -5.21
N LYS A 353 -19.47 14.97 -4.96
CA LYS A 353 -19.83 14.37 -3.68
C LYS A 353 -19.42 12.90 -3.63
N VAL A 354 -18.99 12.46 -2.45
CA VAL A 354 -18.90 11.04 -2.09
C VAL A 354 -20.18 10.67 -1.37
N LYS A 355 -20.89 9.67 -1.90
CA LYS A 355 -22.04 9.02 -1.26
C LYS A 355 -21.58 7.74 -0.59
N VAL A 356 -22.11 7.46 0.60
CA VAL A 356 -21.78 6.25 1.36
C VAL A 356 -23.05 5.68 1.97
N ARG A 357 -23.25 4.37 1.81
CA ARG A 357 -24.36 3.58 2.36
C ARG A 357 -23.80 2.40 3.15
N ARG A 358 -24.43 2.03 4.27
CA ARG A 358 -24.15 0.76 4.96
C ARG A 358 -24.84 -0.41 4.27
N GLY A 359 -24.13 -1.51 4.03
CA GLY A 359 -24.70 -2.72 3.44
C GLY A 359 -25.86 -3.28 4.29
N GLY A 360 -26.87 -3.83 3.63
CA GLY A 360 -28.09 -4.33 4.29
C GLY A 360 -29.02 -3.25 4.85
N THR A 361 -28.71 -1.96 4.67
CA THR A 361 -29.51 -0.85 5.21
C THR A 361 -29.81 0.23 4.17
N GLN A 362 -30.62 1.21 4.55
CA GLN A 362 -30.86 2.44 3.79
C GLN A 362 -30.19 3.67 4.45
N GLN A 363 -29.31 3.45 5.44
CA GLN A 363 -28.59 4.53 6.09
C GLN A 363 -27.52 5.08 5.15
N GLU A 364 -27.58 6.37 4.88
CA GLU A 364 -26.71 7.04 3.94
C GLU A 364 -26.19 8.37 4.48
N MET A 365 -25.01 8.73 4.02
CA MET A 365 -24.48 10.07 4.12
C MET A 365 -23.77 10.46 2.83
N CYS A 366 -23.52 11.75 2.66
CA CYS A 366 -22.58 12.24 1.67
C CYS A 366 -21.70 13.36 2.22
N PHE A 367 -20.51 13.48 1.64
CA PHE A 367 -19.56 14.53 1.97
C PHE A 367 -18.80 15.00 0.74
N TRP A 368 -18.24 16.21 0.78
CA TRP A 368 -17.42 16.79 -0.28
C TRP A 368 -16.41 17.79 0.28
N ARG A 369 -15.34 18.05 -0.48
CA ARG A 369 -14.24 18.95 -0.07
C ARG A 369 -14.69 20.42 -0.01
N ASN A 370 -13.86 21.24 0.64
CA ASN A 370 -13.97 22.71 0.69
C ASN A 370 -15.25 23.20 1.38
N GLY A 371 -15.66 22.50 2.44
CA GLY A 371 -16.79 22.89 3.28
C GLY A 371 -16.40 23.63 4.57
N GLU A 372 -17.37 23.74 5.46
CA GLU A 372 -17.26 24.48 6.72
C GLU A 372 -16.65 23.68 7.88
N TYR A 373 -16.66 22.34 7.80
CA TYR A 373 -16.16 21.48 8.88
C TYR A 373 -14.71 21.10 8.63
N GLN A 374 -13.82 21.40 9.57
CA GLN A 374 -12.45 20.89 9.52
C GLN A 374 -12.35 19.55 10.22
N ASP A 375 -11.57 18.62 9.68
CA ASP A 375 -11.22 17.39 10.38
C ASP A 375 -9.94 17.53 11.23
N ALA A 376 -9.67 16.53 12.06
CA ALA A 376 -8.49 16.46 12.90
C ALA A 376 -7.15 16.50 12.13
N TYR A 377 -7.16 16.34 10.80
CA TYR A 377 -6.00 16.40 9.92
C TYR A 377 -5.89 17.73 9.16
N GLY A 378 -6.80 18.68 9.43
CA GLY A 378 -6.82 20.02 8.84
C GLY A 378 -7.49 20.11 7.46
N SER A 379 -8.12 19.05 6.97
CA SER A 379 -8.88 19.08 5.71
C SER A 379 -10.29 19.62 5.95
N SER A 380 -10.83 20.37 4.99
CA SER A 380 -12.15 21.00 5.11
C SER A 380 -13.22 20.28 4.28
N TRP A 381 -14.38 20.03 4.89
CA TRP A 381 -15.44 19.17 4.37
C TRP A 381 -16.82 19.76 4.62
N SER A 382 -17.76 19.44 3.73
CA SER A 382 -19.19 19.56 3.98
C SER A 382 -19.77 18.16 4.14
N VAL A 383 -20.81 18.02 4.95
CA VAL A 383 -21.42 16.72 5.27
C VAL A 383 -22.94 16.87 5.28
N GLU A 384 -23.64 15.86 4.76
CA GLU A 384 -25.10 15.78 4.74
C GLU A 384 -25.54 14.32 4.96
N GLY A 385 -26.62 14.10 5.70
CA GLY A 385 -27.17 12.76 5.98
C GLY A 385 -26.75 12.19 7.35
N ASP A 386 -26.82 10.86 7.49
CA ASP A 386 -26.57 10.16 8.75
C ASP A 386 -25.07 9.91 8.97
N VAL A 387 -24.43 10.82 9.72
CA VAL A 387 -22.98 10.75 10.01
C VAL A 387 -22.55 9.48 10.77
N SER A 388 -23.49 8.73 11.36
CA SER A 388 -23.20 7.44 11.99
C SER A 388 -22.82 6.35 10.98
N VAL A 389 -23.10 6.56 9.68
CA VAL A 389 -22.67 5.65 8.60
C VAL A 389 -21.15 5.45 8.63
N LEU A 390 -20.39 6.54 8.78
CA LEU A 390 -18.93 6.52 8.91
C LEU A 390 -18.43 6.79 10.34
N ASP A 391 -19.31 6.69 11.35
CA ASP A 391 -18.96 6.90 12.75
C ASP A 391 -18.20 8.24 12.98
N VAL A 392 -18.67 9.30 12.31
CA VAL A 392 -18.07 10.62 12.36
C VAL A 392 -18.63 11.39 13.55
N GLN A 393 -17.74 11.96 14.35
CA GLN A 393 -18.10 12.77 15.51
C GLN A 393 -17.67 14.23 15.28
N TYR A 394 -18.48 15.17 15.77
CA TYR A 394 -18.17 16.60 15.76
C TYR A 394 -18.25 17.13 17.19
N ASP A 395 -17.15 17.68 17.70
CA ASP A 395 -17.07 18.19 19.07
C ASP A 395 -17.39 19.69 19.20
N GLY A 396 -17.69 20.36 18.08
CA GLY A 396 -17.91 21.80 17.99
C GLY A 396 -16.75 22.57 17.37
N GLU A 397 -15.59 21.92 17.21
CA GLU A 397 -14.40 22.49 16.57
C GLU A 397 -13.95 21.66 15.37
N CYS A 398 -13.84 20.34 15.51
CA CYS A 398 -13.35 19.47 14.44
C CYS A 398 -14.13 18.16 14.30
N LEU A 399 -14.08 17.60 13.09
CA LEU A 399 -14.52 16.25 12.81
C LEU A 399 -13.46 15.25 13.26
N SER A 400 -13.88 14.20 13.95
CA SER A 400 -13.06 13.07 14.33
C SER A 400 -13.69 11.76 13.85
N PHE A 401 -12.84 10.73 13.71
CA PHE A 401 -13.20 9.43 13.17
C PHE A 401 -12.70 8.34 14.11
N ASP A 402 -13.54 7.35 14.44
CA ASP A 402 -13.13 6.19 15.25
C ASP A 402 -13.04 4.91 14.40
N THR A 403 -14.18 4.34 14.01
CA THR A 403 -14.21 3.06 13.28
C THR A 403 -13.48 3.10 11.94
N TYR A 404 -13.52 4.26 11.26
CA TYR A 404 -12.94 4.49 9.93
C TYR A 404 -11.99 5.69 9.97
N PRO A 405 -10.72 5.51 10.37
CA PRO A 405 -9.80 6.62 10.56
C PRO A 405 -9.55 7.35 9.24
N ASP A 406 -9.62 8.69 9.28
CA ASP A 406 -9.50 9.59 8.12
C ASP A 406 -10.41 9.20 6.94
N ALA A 407 -11.64 8.75 7.25
CA ALA A 407 -12.55 8.17 6.27
C ALA A 407 -12.76 9.06 5.04
N PHE A 408 -12.89 10.37 5.23
CA PHE A 408 -13.21 11.29 4.14
C PHE A 408 -12.07 11.41 3.13
N SER A 409 -10.84 11.69 3.56
CA SER A 409 -9.69 11.77 2.66
C SER A 409 -9.43 10.46 1.95
N ARG A 410 -9.55 9.34 2.68
CA ARG A 410 -9.27 7.99 2.19
C ARG A 410 -10.29 7.51 1.15
N LEU A 411 -11.59 7.64 1.43
CA LEU A 411 -12.64 7.29 0.45
C LEU A 411 -12.64 8.24 -0.75
N TYR A 412 -12.43 9.54 -0.52
CA TYR A 412 -12.28 10.50 -1.61
C TYR A 412 -11.09 10.12 -2.50
N GLY A 413 -9.94 9.80 -1.89
CA GLY A 413 -8.74 9.31 -2.57
C GLY A 413 -9.03 8.16 -3.52
N ALA A 414 -9.65 7.09 -3.01
CA ALA A 414 -9.99 5.92 -3.83
C ALA A 414 -10.98 6.24 -4.96
N LEU A 415 -12.06 6.97 -4.66
CA LEU A 415 -13.10 7.27 -5.64
C LEU A 415 -12.64 8.25 -6.73
N PHE A 416 -11.85 9.27 -6.39
CA PHE A 416 -11.39 10.32 -7.32
C PHE A 416 -9.99 10.05 -7.91
N SER A 417 -9.42 8.88 -7.65
CA SER A 417 -8.17 8.38 -8.24
C SER A 417 -8.20 8.35 -9.77
N GLN A 418 -9.35 8.03 -10.35
CA GLN A 418 -9.57 7.90 -11.79
C GLN A 418 -10.83 8.66 -12.22
N THR A 419 -10.92 8.98 -13.50
CA THR A 419 -12.03 9.74 -14.08
C THR A 419 -13.31 8.93 -14.23
N ALA A 420 -13.18 7.60 -14.36
CA ALA A 420 -14.32 6.70 -14.52
C ALA A 420 -15.25 6.71 -13.29
N GLU A 421 -16.54 6.48 -13.53
CA GLU A 421 -17.48 6.10 -12.48
C GLU A 421 -17.05 4.77 -11.86
N VAL A 422 -17.21 4.65 -10.55
CA VAL A 422 -16.82 3.45 -9.81
C VAL A 422 -17.64 3.36 -8.53
N VAL A 423 -18.12 2.15 -8.22
CA VAL A 423 -18.67 1.81 -6.91
C VAL A 423 -17.59 1.07 -6.14
N VAL A 424 -17.29 1.53 -4.94
CA VAL A 424 -16.40 0.86 -4.01
C VAL A 424 -17.24 0.13 -2.99
N VAL A 425 -16.94 -1.15 -2.76
CA VAL A 425 -17.52 -1.93 -1.67
C VAL A 425 -16.42 -2.41 -0.74
N THR A 426 -16.67 -2.41 0.56
CA THR A 426 -15.77 -2.93 1.59
C THR A 426 -16.50 -3.94 2.46
N ALA A 427 -15.89 -5.09 2.71
CA ALA A 427 -16.48 -6.18 3.48
C ALA A 427 -16.44 -5.89 4.99
N ALA A 428 -17.46 -6.35 5.71
CA ALA A 428 -17.46 -6.34 7.17
C ALA A 428 -16.33 -7.19 7.75
N LYS A 429 -16.05 -7.01 9.04
CA LYS A 429 -15.02 -7.79 9.75
C LYS A 429 -15.22 -9.28 9.55
N SER A 430 -14.11 -9.98 9.31
CA SER A 430 -14.08 -11.42 9.07
C SER A 430 -14.73 -11.90 7.77
N TYR A 431 -15.09 -10.99 6.87
CA TYR A 431 -15.54 -11.30 5.52
C TYR A 431 -14.55 -10.75 4.48
N GLU A 432 -14.53 -11.41 3.31
CA GLU A 432 -13.78 -11.01 2.12
C GLU A 432 -14.63 -11.22 0.85
N PHE A 433 -14.24 -10.60 -0.26
CA PHE A 433 -14.96 -10.74 -1.53
C PHE A 433 -14.41 -11.90 -2.37
N LEU A 434 -15.32 -12.68 -2.95
CA LEU A 434 -15.01 -13.71 -3.92
C LEU A 434 -15.44 -13.27 -5.32
N SER A 435 -14.48 -13.31 -6.25
CA SER A 435 -14.70 -13.14 -7.68
C SER A 435 -13.81 -14.11 -8.45
N GLU A 436 -13.99 -14.16 -9.77
CA GLU A 436 -13.20 -15.00 -10.66
C GLU A 436 -11.68 -14.93 -10.37
N CYS A 437 -11.08 -16.07 -10.01
CA CYS A 437 -9.64 -16.23 -9.72
C CYS A 437 -9.04 -15.30 -8.63
N ALA A 438 -9.86 -14.62 -7.84
CA ALA A 438 -9.39 -13.90 -6.65
C ALA A 438 -8.89 -14.90 -5.59
N PRO A 439 -7.79 -14.58 -4.87
CA PRO A 439 -7.38 -15.37 -3.72
C PRO A 439 -8.43 -15.31 -2.60
N THR A 440 -8.47 -16.33 -1.76
CA THR A 440 -9.32 -16.40 -0.56
C THR A 440 -8.46 -16.83 0.63
N HIS A 441 -8.79 -16.35 1.81
CA HIS A 441 -8.03 -16.47 3.04
C HIS A 441 -8.87 -17.03 4.19
N LEU A 442 -9.78 -17.98 3.92
CA LEU A 442 -10.60 -18.62 4.96
C LEU A 442 -9.73 -19.17 6.12
N GLY A 443 -10.02 -18.74 7.35
CA GLY A 443 -9.25 -19.05 8.55
C GLY A 443 -7.90 -18.33 8.66
N GLY A 444 -7.53 -17.54 7.66
CA GLY A 444 -6.31 -16.74 7.58
C GLY A 444 -6.54 -15.25 7.80
N GLY A 445 -5.54 -14.44 7.45
CA GLY A 445 -5.61 -12.98 7.48
C GLY A 445 -5.86 -12.39 6.09
N SER A 446 -6.56 -11.25 6.03
CA SER A 446 -6.74 -10.46 4.80
C SER A 446 -6.93 -8.98 5.16
N HIS A 447 -6.80 -8.09 4.17
CA HIS A 447 -6.85 -6.65 4.34
C HIS A 447 -7.54 -5.97 3.15
N GLY A 448 -7.46 -4.64 3.09
CA GLY A 448 -8.00 -3.82 2.01
C GLY A 448 -9.14 -2.91 2.45
N SER A 449 -9.76 -3.16 3.61
CA SER A 449 -10.95 -2.43 4.05
C SER A 449 -10.65 -1.03 4.58
N LEU A 450 -11.68 -0.19 4.68
CA LEU A 450 -11.57 1.14 5.30
C LEU A 450 -11.47 1.07 6.84
N HIS A 451 -11.84 -0.07 7.41
CA HIS A 451 -11.96 -0.27 8.85
C HIS A 451 -10.60 -0.14 9.55
N LYS A 452 -10.57 0.40 10.78
CA LYS A 452 -9.33 0.65 11.55
C LYS A 452 -8.39 -0.54 11.72
N GLN A 453 -8.90 -1.76 11.72
CA GLN A 453 -8.07 -2.99 11.80
C GLN A 453 -7.10 -3.15 10.63
N ASP A 454 -7.51 -2.74 9.43
CA ASP A 454 -6.65 -2.81 8.24
C ASP A 454 -5.88 -1.50 8.07
N SER A 455 -6.30 -0.43 8.76
CA SER A 455 -5.91 0.95 8.46
C SER A 455 -4.95 1.59 9.45
N LEU A 456 -4.94 1.14 10.71
CA LEU A 456 -4.04 1.66 11.75
C LEU A 456 -2.74 0.86 11.73
N ILE A 457 -1.65 1.60 11.63
CA ILE A 457 -0.30 1.07 11.48
C ILE A 457 0.64 1.69 12.52
N PRO A 458 1.64 0.93 13.01
CA PRO A 458 2.65 1.48 13.89
C PRO A 458 3.65 2.33 13.10
N LEU A 459 4.09 3.42 13.71
CA LEU A 459 5.16 4.28 13.22
C LEU A 459 6.18 4.48 14.34
N VAL A 460 7.40 3.99 14.11
CA VAL A 460 8.53 4.09 15.03
C VAL A 460 9.59 4.98 14.41
N ILE A 461 9.92 6.10 15.05
CA ILE A 461 10.88 7.07 14.52
C ILE A 461 12.02 7.27 15.52
N ALA A 462 13.16 6.63 15.25
CA ALA A 462 14.32 6.63 16.11
C ALA A 462 15.42 7.56 15.57
N GLY A 463 15.99 8.39 16.45
CA GLY A 463 17.14 9.25 16.15
C GLY A 463 16.84 10.52 15.32
N ALA A 464 15.57 10.86 15.10
CA ALA A 464 15.14 12.08 14.43
C ALA A 464 15.47 13.36 15.23
N SER A 465 15.55 14.49 14.53
CA SER A 465 15.78 15.80 15.13
C SER A 465 14.50 16.50 15.58
N GLU A 466 13.38 16.19 14.94
CA GLU A 466 12.06 16.74 15.24
C GLU A 466 11.05 15.64 15.57
N MET A 467 9.99 16.00 16.29
CA MET A 467 8.85 15.12 16.52
C MET A 467 7.98 15.05 15.26
N PHE A 468 7.44 13.87 14.99
CA PHE A 468 6.43 13.66 13.97
C PHE A 468 5.09 14.28 14.39
N PRO A 469 4.40 15.01 13.49
CA PRO A 469 3.13 15.65 13.80
C PRO A 469 2.03 14.62 14.10
N LEU A 470 1.13 14.99 15.01
CA LEU A 470 -0.05 14.20 15.37
C LEU A 470 -1.33 15.00 15.03
N PRO A 471 -2.43 14.33 14.64
CA PRO A 471 -2.54 12.88 14.39
C PRO A 471 -1.73 12.44 13.15
N ALA A 472 -1.15 11.24 13.19
CA ALA A 472 -0.19 10.78 12.19
C ALA A 472 -0.87 10.10 10.99
N ARG A 473 -0.40 10.41 9.77
CA ARG A 473 -0.79 9.70 8.55
C ARG A 473 0.43 9.28 7.75
N LEU A 474 0.29 8.19 7.01
CA LEU A 474 1.33 7.69 6.10
C LEU A 474 1.74 8.73 5.06
N VAL A 475 0.80 9.54 4.57
CA VAL A 475 1.08 10.61 3.59
C VAL A 475 1.96 11.73 4.15
N ASP A 476 2.01 11.92 5.47
CA ASP A 476 2.83 12.96 6.10
C ASP A 476 4.33 12.53 6.22
N VAL A 477 4.64 11.26 5.96
CA VAL A 477 5.98 10.68 6.13
C VAL A 477 7.00 11.30 5.17
N LYS A 478 6.62 11.51 3.90
CA LYS A 478 7.50 12.15 2.91
C LYS A 478 7.96 13.52 3.40
N ASP A 479 7.02 14.35 3.82
CA ASP A 479 7.31 15.72 4.26
C ASP A 479 8.16 15.76 5.52
N PHE A 480 7.94 14.82 6.45
CA PHE A 480 8.81 14.63 7.60
C PHE A 480 10.26 14.30 7.18
N ILE A 481 10.45 13.34 6.27
CA ILE A 481 11.78 12.94 5.81
C ILE A 481 12.49 14.11 5.10
N LEU A 482 11.78 14.88 4.29
CA LEU A 482 12.34 16.05 3.61
C LEU A 482 12.86 17.08 4.60
N ARG A 483 12.10 17.37 5.68
CA ARG A 483 12.54 18.28 6.75
C ARG A 483 13.77 17.76 7.49
N GLU A 484 13.81 16.48 7.84
CA GLU A 484 14.99 15.85 8.47
C GLU A 484 16.26 15.92 7.60
N LEU A 485 16.08 16.01 6.27
CA LEU A 485 17.16 16.19 5.30
C LEU A 485 17.41 17.66 4.91
N GLY A 486 16.79 18.61 5.62
CA GLY A 486 16.99 20.05 5.43
C GLY A 486 16.34 20.61 4.16
N ILE A 487 15.41 19.89 3.55
CA ILE A 487 14.60 20.37 2.42
C ILE A 487 13.32 20.99 2.98
N PRO A 488 13.03 22.27 2.70
CA PRO A 488 11.76 22.88 3.11
C PRO A 488 10.59 22.10 2.52
N SER A 489 9.58 21.80 3.35
CA SER A 489 8.30 21.31 2.82
C SER A 489 7.76 22.39 1.87
N ALA A 490 7.40 21.98 0.66
CA ALA A 490 6.54 22.80 -0.19
C ALA A 490 5.18 22.77 0.51
N SER A 491 4.91 23.78 1.33
CA SER A 491 3.61 24.01 1.97
C SER A 491 2.50 23.54 1.04
N ASN A 492 1.77 22.50 1.43
CA ASN A 492 0.65 21.96 0.66
C ASN A 492 -0.22 23.14 0.19
N PRO A 493 -0.43 23.35 -1.13
CA PRO A 493 -1.60 24.08 -1.55
C PRO A 493 -2.80 23.22 -1.15
N GLN A 494 -3.47 23.62 -0.07
CA GLN A 494 -4.72 23.02 0.40
C GLN A 494 -5.78 22.99 -0.70
#